data_AF-A0A2E8ZY69-F1
#
_entry.id   AF-A0A2E8ZY69-F1
#
_cell.length_a   1.000
_cell.length_b   1.000
_cell.length_c   1.000
_cell.angle_alpha   90.00
_cell.angle_beta   90.00
_cell.angle_gamma   90.00
#
_symmetry.space_group_name_H-M   'P 1'
#
loop_
_entity.id
_entity.type
_entity.pdbx_description
1 polymer ?
#
loop_
_entity_poly.entity_id
_entity_poly.type
_entity_poly.pdbx_seq_one_letter_code
_entity_poly.pdbx_strand_id
1 'polypeptide(L)'
;MSKKYYYYLVFILIPVYIFSGSIIDYIHNRDNIVNTLEMPQKNYDNTISDSQKYELDIDKFDKPIIKDSMTVSWLLNIKYTDYSKTQKDLYNLGLEKIYRNYKDKKELLVGPFADKEVAEYMKKKLEKSVSKNISIKKVTN
;
A
#
# COMPACT_ATOMS: atom_id res chain seq x y z
N MET A 1 15.61 55.49 11.56
CA MET A 1 15.74 54.12 11.00
C MET A 1 15.43 54.17 9.51
N SER A 2 16.34 53.75 8.63
CA SER A 2 16.07 53.74 7.17
C SER A 2 14.95 52.73 6.86
N LYS A 3 14.01 53.09 5.97
CA LYS A 3 12.84 52.26 5.58
C LYS A 3 13.24 50.81 5.24
N LYS A 4 14.45 50.60 4.70
CA LYS A 4 15.01 49.28 4.40
C LYS A 4 15.12 48.38 5.64
N TYR A 5 15.56 48.92 6.78
CA TYR A 5 15.65 48.17 8.04
C TYR A 5 14.29 47.71 8.55
N TYR A 6 13.25 48.54 8.38
CA TYR A 6 11.89 48.15 8.73
C TYR A 6 11.41 46.97 7.89
N TYR A 7 11.64 46.99 6.57
CA TYR A 7 11.28 45.87 5.70
C TYR A 7 12.02 44.58 6.06
N TYR A 8 13.33 44.63 6.34
CA TYR A 8 14.07 43.46 6.79
C TYR A 8 13.53 42.88 8.10
N LEU A 9 13.20 43.76 9.05
CA LEU A 9 12.71 43.35 10.35
C LEU A 9 11.33 42.70 10.25
N VAL A 10 10.43 43.27 9.44
CA VAL A 10 9.11 42.71 9.15
C VAL A 10 9.21 41.38 8.40
N PHE A 11 10.12 41.27 7.43
CA PHE A 11 10.34 40.06 6.64
C PHE A 11 10.84 38.88 7.47
N ILE A 12 11.54 39.14 8.58
CA ILE A 12 12.00 38.09 9.50
C ILE A 12 10.94 37.80 10.56
N LEU A 13 10.34 38.83 11.17
CA LEU A 13 9.41 38.65 12.27
C LEU A 13 8.09 37.98 11.85
N ILE A 14 7.54 38.31 10.68
CA ILE A 14 6.26 37.74 10.24
C ILE A 14 6.35 36.22 10.04
N PRO A 15 7.30 35.67 9.26
CA PRO A 15 7.44 34.22 9.12
C PRO A 15 7.75 33.54 10.45
N VAL A 16 8.64 34.12 11.28
CA VAL A 16 8.96 33.54 12.58
C VAL A 16 7.71 33.47 13.47
N TYR A 17 6.88 34.51 13.49
CA TYR A 17 5.63 34.51 14.25
C TYR A 17 4.65 33.42 13.75
N ILE A 18 4.41 33.34 12.44
CA ILE A 18 3.44 32.40 11.85
C ILE A 18 3.91 30.94 12.01
N PHE A 19 5.19 30.67 11.79
CA PHE A 19 5.70 29.30 11.72
C PHE A 19 6.32 28.80 13.04
N SER A 20 6.54 29.66 14.03
CA SER A 20 7.14 29.25 15.31
C SER A 20 6.39 28.08 15.97
N GLY A 21 5.06 28.15 16.06
CA GLY A 21 4.24 27.07 16.63
C GLY A 21 4.44 25.74 15.90
N SER A 22 4.28 25.74 14.57
CA SER A 22 4.45 24.53 13.76
C SER A 22 5.86 23.96 13.80
N ILE A 23 6.89 24.80 13.89
CA ILE A 23 8.28 24.36 14.02
C ILE A 23 8.51 23.73 15.40
N ILE A 24 7.98 24.34 16.47
CA ILE A 24 8.07 23.81 17.83
C ILE A 24 7.32 22.48 17.95
N ASP A 25 6.12 22.39 17.37
CA ASP A 25 5.33 21.16 17.33
C ASP A 25 6.03 20.05 16.56
N TYR A 26 6.67 20.38 15.43
CA TYR A 26 7.46 19.43 14.66
C TYR A 26 8.68 18.92 15.44
N ILE A 27 9.37 19.80 16.17
CA ILE A 27 10.52 19.39 17.00
C ILE A 27 10.06 18.52 18.18
N HIS A 28 8.98 18.91 18.86
CA HIS A 28 8.44 18.14 20.00
C HIS A 28 7.89 16.78 19.60
N ASN A 29 7.27 16.68 18.43
CA ASN A 29 6.69 15.43 17.92
C ASN A 29 7.62 14.72 16.94
N ARG A 30 8.88 15.15 16.81
CA ARG A 30 9.83 14.58 15.84
C ARG A 30 9.96 13.08 16.01
N ASP A 31 10.08 12.61 17.26
CA ASP A 31 10.23 11.20 17.57
C ASP A 31 8.96 10.40 17.23
N ASN A 32 7.77 10.97 17.44
CA ASN A 32 6.50 10.34 17.04
C ASN A 32 6.31 10.31 15.52
N ILE A 33 6.72 11.36 14.80
CA ILE A 33 6.65 11.41 13.34
C ILE A 33 7.58 10.35 12.73
N VAL A 34 8.80 10.22 13.26
CA VAL A 34 9.74 9.17 12.84
C VAL A 34 9.18 7.78 13.14
N ASN A 35 8.57 7.58 14.31
CA ASN A 35 7.95 6.30 14.70
C ASN A 35 6.70 5.93 13.87
N THR A 36 6.02 6.89 13.23
CA THR A 36 4.91 6.58 12.30
C THR A 36 5.36 6.21 10.88
N LEU A 37 6.62 6.50 10.53
CA LEU A 37 7.24 6.13 9.25
C LEU A 37 8.08 4.86 9.36
N GLU A 38 8.51 4.51 10.57
CA GLU A 38 9.07 3.19 10.84
C GLU A 38 7.96 2.14 10.75
N MET A 39 8.07 1.24 9.76
CA MET A 39 7.27 0.01 9.77
C MET A 39 7.47 -0.66 11.12
N PRO A 40 6.39 -1.06 11.83
CA PRO A 40 6.53 -1.67 13.14
C PRO A 40 7.41 -2.91 13.03
N GLN A 41 8.64 -2.81 13.52
CA GLN A 41 9.49 -3.96 13.70
C GLN A 41 8.86 -4.76 14.83
N LYS A 42 8.35 -5.95 14.51
CA LYS A 42 7.93 -6.91 15.53
C LYS A 42 9.16 -7.33 16.33
N ASN A 43 9.44 -6.59 17.40
CA ASN A 43 10.29 -7.09 18.47
C ASN A 43 9.45 -8.14 19.20
N TYR A 44 9.65 -9.41 18.85
CA TYR A 44 9.23 -10.52 19.71
C TYR A 44 10.15 -10.53 20.92
N ASP A 45 9.84 -9.66 21.89
CA ASP A 45 10.47 -9.69 23.20
C ASP A 45 9.64 -10.59 24.11
N ASN A 46 10.26 -11.67 24.58
CA ASN A 46 9.63 -12.79 25.27
C ASN A 46 9.31 -12.48 26.75
N THR A 47 8.90 -11.25 27.07
CA THR A 47 8.64 -10.83 28.45
C THR A 47 7.43 -9.89 28.53
N ILE A 48 6.24 -10.41 28.21
CA ILE A 48 4.99 -9.75 28.62
C ILE A 48 4.52 -10.44 29.90
N SER A 49 4.60 -9.70 31.01
CA SER A 49 4.03 -10.08 32.29
C SER A 49 2.50 -10.16 32.18
N ASP A 50 1.95 -11.22 32.76
CA ASP A 50 0.53 -11.45 32.96
C ASP A 50 -0.16 -10.24 33.61
N SER A 51 -0.97 -9.51 32.84
CA SER A 51 -2.25 -8.87 33.25
C SER A 51 -2.58 -7.68 32.36
N GLN A 52 -3.13 -7.97 31.18
CA GLN A 52 -4.23 -7.23 30.52
C GLN A 52 -4.45 -7.83 29.12
N LYS A 53 -4.68 -9.15 29.11
CA LYS A 53 -5.27 -9.83 27.96
C LYS A 53 -6.77 -9.58 28.05
N TYR A 54 -7.31 -8.73 27.18
CA TYR A 54 -8.70 -8.90 26.77
C TYR A 54 -8.74 -10.23 26.02
N GLU A 55 -9.03 -11.30 26.75
CA GLU A 55 -9.26 -12.61 26.18
C GLU A 55 -10.62 -12.55 25.49
N LEU A 56 -10.61 -12.18 24.21
CA LEU A 56 -11.72 -12.48 23.32
C LEU A 56 -11.84 -14.00 23.33
N ASP A 57 -12.88 -14.52 23.99
CA ASP A 57 -13.22 -15.93 24.05
C ASP A 57 -13.68 -16.38 22.65
N ILE A 58 -12.70 -16.65 21.78
CA ILE A 58 -12.91 -17.02 20.37
C ILE A 58 -13.59 -18.40 20.25
N ASP A 59 -13.67 -19.16 21.35
CA ASP A 59 -14.35 -20.47 21.38
C ASP A 59 -15.87 -20.36 21.49
N LYS A 60 -16.44 -19.15 21.65
CA LYS A 60 -17.89 -18.90 21.59
C LYS A 60 -18.43 -18.55 20.19
N PHE A 61 -17.55 -18.35 19.21
CA PHE A 61 -17.97 -18.26 17.81
C PHE A 61 -17.87 -19.65 17.20
N ASP A 62 -18.96 -20.15 16.62
CA ASP A 62 -18.91 -21.33 15.77
C ASP A 62 -17.79 -21.10 14.75
N LYS A 63 -16.67 -21.82 14.90
CA LYS A 63 -15.58 -21.79 13.93
C LYS A 63 -16.24 -22.11 12.60
N PRO A 64 -16.18 -21.22 11.59
CA PRO A 64 -16.78 -21.51 10.30
C PRO A 64 -16.19 -22.84 9.86
N ILE A 65 -17.06 -23.84 9.65
CA ILE A 65 -16.63 -25.14 9.15
C ILE A 65 -16.12 -24.85 7.75
N ILE A 66 -14.79 -24.72 7.61
CA ILE A 66 -14.12 -24.62 6.32
C ILE A 66 -14.20 -26.02 5.71
N LYS A 67 -15.37 -26.34 5.16
CA LYS A 67 -15.57 -27.49 4.28
C LYS A 67 -14.79 -27.18 3.01
N ASP A 68 -13.66 -27.86 2.84
CA ASP A 68 -12.81 -27.87 1.67
C ASP A 68 -12.51 -26.47 1.11
N SER A 69 -11.36 -25.91 1.49
CA SER A 69 -10.88 -24.63 0.94
C SER A 69 -10.55 -24.77 -0.55
N MET A 70 -11.58 -24.80 -1.40
CA MET A 70 -11.44 -24.50 -2.82
C MET A 70 -11.00 -23.04 -2.89
N THR A 71 -9.68 -22.84 -2.90
CA THR A 71 -9.08 -21.52 -3.02
C THR A 71 -9.20 -21.13 -4.48
N VAL A 72 -10.40 -20.67 -4.85
CA VAL A 72 -10.61 -20.03 -6.15
C VAL A 72 -9.84 -18.72 -6.12
N SER A 73 -8.88 -18.59 -7.02
CA SER A 73 -8.10 -17.38 -7.21
C SER A 73 -8.27 -16.90 -8.65
N TRP A 74 -8.47 -15.59 -8.80
CA TRP A 74 -8.60 -14.96 -10.10
C TRP A 74 -7.29 -14.25 -10.45
N LEU A 75 -6.76 -14.52 -11.65
CA LEU A 75 -5.55 -13.90 -12.16
C LEU A 75 -5.87 -13.06 -13.40
N LEU A 76 -5.24 -11.90 -13.49
CA LEU A 76 -5.28 -11.07 -14.70
C LEU A 76 -4.10 -11.42 -15.58
N ASN A 77 -4.41 -11.89 -16.79
CA ASN A 77 -3.44 -12.23 -17.80
C ASN A 77 -3.38 -11.13 -18.87
N ILE A 78 -2.25 -10.43 -18.89
CA ILE A 78 -1.98 -9.25 -19.70
C ILE A 78 -1.05 -9.64 -20.84
N LYS A 79 -1.53 -9.51 -22.07
CA LYS A 79 -0.70 -9.66 -23.27
C LYS A 79 0.03 -8.35 -23.54
N TYR A 80 1.35 -8.43 -23.70
CA TYR A 80 2.19 -7.27 -23.96
C TYR A 80 2.93 -7.37 -25.31
N THR A 81 3.16 -6.22 -25.91
CA THR A 81 4.05 -6.05 -27.08
C THR A 81 5.43 -5.59 -26.66
N ASP A 82 5.49 -4.68 -25.69
CA ASP A 82 6.72 -4.19 -25.04
C ASP A 82 6.67 -4.52 -23.54
N TYR A 83 7.53 -5.44 -23.12
CA TYR A 83 7.62 -5.88 -21.73
C TYR A 83 8.05 -4.77 -20.78
N SER A 84 9.08 -4.00 -21.13
CA SER A 84 9.70 -3.03 -20.24
C SER A 84 8.72 -1.91 -19.92
N LYS A 85 8.03 -1.41 -20.96
CA LYS A 85 6.98 -0.41 -20.80
C LYS A 85 5.82 -0.94 -19.95
N THR A 86 5.29 -2.12 -20.29
CA THR A 86 4.16 -2.72 -19.57
C THR A 86 4.49 -2.96 -18.09
N GLN A 87 5.69 -3.44 -17.81
CA GLN A 87 6.16 -3.67 -16.44
C GLN A 87 6.26 -2.35 -15.67
N LYS A 88 6.85 -1.30 -16.27
CA LYS A 88 6.94 0.03 -15.65
C LYS A 88 5.56 0.62 -15.35
N ASP A 89 4.62 0.51 -16.28
CA ASP A 89 3.26 1.02 -16.10
C ASP A 89 2.53 0.29 -14.96
N LEU A 90 2.72 -1.03 -14.83
CA LEU A 90 2.20 -1.82 -13.70
C LEU A 90 2.84 -1.42 -12.36
N TYR A 91 4.16 -1.21 -12.31
CA TYR A 91 4.84 -0.73 -11.11
C TYR A 91 4.35 0.65 -10.69
N ASN A 92 4.15 1.57 -11.63
CA ASN A 92 3.61 2.91 -11.34
C ASN A 92 2.18 2.87 -10.74
N LEU A 93 1.46 1.75 -10.93
CA LEU A 93 0.15 1.51 -10.34
C LEU A 93 0.20 0.76 -9.00
N GLY A 94 1.40 0.52 -8.45
CA GLY A 94 1.62 -0.20 -7.20
C GLY A 94 1.47 -1.72 -7.32
N LEU A 95 1.48 -2.28 -8.53
CA LEU A 95 1.36 -3.71 -8.77
C LEU A 95 2.75 -4.34 -8.87
N GLU A 96 3.32 -4.68 -7.72
CA GLU A 96 4.70 -5.19 -7.63
C GLU A 96 4.80 -6.71 -7.87
N LYS A 97 3.74 -7.45 -7.54
CA LYS A 97 3.66 -8.91 -7.74
C LYS A 97 3.19 -9.24 -9.15
N ILE A 98 4.13 -9.18 -10.10
CA ILE A 98 3.90 -9.54 -11.50
C ILE A 98 4.65 -10.83 -11.81
N TYR A 99 3.93 -11.86 -12.25
CA TYR A 99 4.53 -13.14 -12.66
C TYR A 99 4.62 -13.21 -14.18
N ARG A 100 5.73 -13.70 -14.73
CA ARG A 100 5.79 -14.05 -16.15
C ARG A 100 5.10 -15.39 -16.37
N ASN A 101 4.25 -15.47 -17.38
CA ASN A 101 3.77 -16.77 -17.82
C ASN A 101 4.90 -17.50 -18.54
N TYR A 102 5.44 -18.57 -17.96
CA TYR A 102 6.54 -19.32 -18.56
C TYR A 102 6.13 -20.10 -19.83
N LYS A 103 4.83 -20.41 -19.99
CA LYS A 103 4.31 -21.09 -21.19
C LYS A 103 4.15 -20.15 -22.38
N ASP A 104 3.83 -18.88 -22.13
CA ASP A 104 3.72 -17.85 -23.16
C ASP A 104 4.57 -16.63 -22.78
N LYS A 105 5.73 -16.50 -23.43
CA LYS A 105 6.72 -15.45 -23.17
C LYS A 105 6.22 -14.02 -23.46
N LYS A 106 4.96 -13.83 -23.89
CA LYS A 106 4.32 -12.53 -24.11
C LYS A 106 3.15 -12.24 -23.18
N GLU A 107 3.06 -12.97 -22.07
CA GLU A 107 2.00 -12.83 -21.07
C GLU A 107 2.54 -12.52 -19.66
N LEU A 108 1.93 -11.54 -18.99
CA LEU A 108 2.14 -11.22 -17.57
C LEU A 108 0.90 -11.55 -16.76
N LEU A 109 1.10 -12.09 -15.57
CA LEU A 109 0.06 -12.41 -14.62
C LEU A 109 0.11 -11.44 -13.44
N VAL A 110 -1.04 -10.87 -13.08
CA VAL A 110 -1.23 -9.97 -11.94
C VAL A 110 -2.30 -10.55 -11.02
N GLY A 111 -2.04 -10.57 -9.71
CA GLY A 111 -2.90 -11.15 -8.68
C GLY A 111 -2.13 -12.07 -7.73
N PRO A 112 -2.76 -13.09 -7.10
CA PRO A 112 -4.17 -13.51 -7.23
C PRO A 112 -5.18 -12.62 -6.48
N PHE A 113 -6.39 -12.52 -7.03
CA PHE A 113 -7.54 -11.87 -6.40
C PHE A 113 -8.51 -12.93 -5.86
N ALA A 114 -9.02 -12.73 -4.63
CA ALA A 114 -10.00 -13.64 -4.02
C ALA A 114 -11.36 -13.59 -4.75
N ASP A 115 -11.80 -12.38 -5.11
CA ASP A 115 -13.11 -12.15 -5.70
C ASP A 115 -13.03 -11.83 -7.20
N LYS A 116 -13.99 -12.38 -7.95
CA LYS A 116 -14.13 -12.13 -9.39
C LYS A 116 -14.38 -10.64 -9.68
N GLU A 117 -15.22 -10.01 -8.88
CA GLU A 117 -15.58 -8.60 -9.03
C GLU A 117 -14.37 -7.68 -8.86
N VAL A 118 -13.48 -8.00 -7.90
CA VAL A 118 -12.23 -7.28 -7.69
C VAL A 118 -11.31 -7.46 -8.90
N ALA A 119 -11.21 -8.68 -9.45
CA ALA A 119 -10.46 -8.93 -10.68
C ALA A 119 -11.04 -8.14 -11.88
N GLU A 120 -12.35 -8.08 -12.04
CA GLU A 120 -13.02 -7.31 -13.10
C GLU A 120 -12.82 -5.80 -12.95
N TYR A 121 -12.91 -5.28 -11.73
CA TYR A 121 -12.61 -3.89 -11.44
C TYR A 121 -11.15 -3.55 -11.81
N MET A 122 -10.20 -4.37 -11.36
CA MET A 122 -8.78 -4.20 -11.66
C MET A 122 -8.49 -4.31 -13.16
N LYS A 123 -9.15 -5.24 -13.87
CA LYS A 123 -9.09 -5.34 -15.33
C LYS A 123 -9.46 -4.01 -15.98
N LYS A 124 -10.62 -3.42 -15.63
CA LYS A 124 -11.08 -2.15 -16.21
C LYS A 124 -10.09 -1.00 -15.96
N LYS A 125 -9.46 -0.98 -14.78
CA LYS A 125 -8.43 0.02 -14.44
C LYS A 125 -7.18 -0.13 -15.31
N LEU A 126 -6.72 -1.37 -15.50
CA LEU A 126 -5.54 -1.69 -16.31
C LEU A 126 -5.79 -1.56 -17.81
N GLU A 127 -7.01 -1.78 -18.30
CA GLU A 127 -7.36 -1.55 -19.71
C GLU A 127 -7.26 -0.08 -20.12
N LYS A 128 -7.48 0.84 -19.18
CA LYS A 128 -7.35 2.28 -19.40
C LYS A 128 -5.91 2.77 -19.39
N SER A 129 -5.02 2.09 -18.67
CA SER A 129 -3.70 2.61 -18.31
C SER A 129 -2.52 1.81 -18.88
N VAL A 130 -2.69 0.50 -19.10
CA VAL A 130 -1.60 -0.43 -19.44
C VAL A 130 -1.82 -1.09 -20.80
N SER A 131 -2.89 -1.88 -20.97
CA SER A 131 -3.14 -2.64 -22.19
C SER A 131 -4.61 -3.01 -22.33
N LYS A 132 -5.16 -2.93 -23.55
CA LYS A 132 -6.53 -3.39 -23.83
C LYS A 132 -6.67 -4.92 -23.87
N ASN A 133 -5.55 -5.65 -23.91
CA ASN A 133 -5.54 -7.11 -24.07
C ASN A 133 -5.36 -7.82 -22.71
N ILE A 134 -6.38 -7.71 -21.85
CA ILE A 134 -6.39 -8.32 -20.52
C ILE A 134 -7.52 -9.34 -20.39
N SER A 135 -7.17 -10.55 -19.99
CA SER A 135 -8.09 -11.67 -19.76
C SER A 135 -8.08 -12.10 -18.30
N ILE A 136 -9.23 -12.52 -17.77
CA ILE A 136 -9.33 -13.06 -16.41
C ILE A 136 -9.24 -14.59 -16.51
N LYS A 137 -8.35 -15.18 -15.74
CA LYS A 137 -8.21 -16.64 -15.59
C LYS A 137 -8.62 -17.04 -14.17
N LYS A 138 -9.53 -18.00 -14.06
CA LYS A 138 -9.87 -18.67 -12.81
C LYS A 138 -8.83 -19.77 -12.56
N VAL A 139 -8.25 -19.79 -11.37
CA VAL A 139 -7.35 -20.85 -10.90
C VAL A 139 -8.00 -21.46 -9.67
N THR A 140 -8.06 -22.78 -9.64
CA THR A 140 -8.54 -23.59 -8.52
C THR A 140 -7.41 -24.52 -8.13
N ASN A 141 -7.16 -24.63 -6.82
CA ASN A 141 -6.31 -25.67 -6.25
C ASN A 141 -7.19 -26.86 -5.86
#